data_AF-A0A9X4QY57-F1
#
_entry.id   AF-A0A9X4QY57-F1
#
_cell.length_a   1.000
_cell.length_b   1.000
_cell.length_c   1.000
_cell.angle_alpha   90.00
_cell.angle_beta   90.00
_cell.angle_gamma   90.00
#
_symmetry.space_group_name_H-M   'P 1'
#
loop_
_entity.id
_entity.type
_entity.pdbx_description
1 polymer ?
#
loop_
_entity_poly.entity_id
_entity_poly.type
_entity_poly.pdbx_seq_one_letter_code
_entity_poly.pdbx_strand_id
1 'polypeptide(L)'
;MKDAGKTPFALGWKDPWTLSMWLTRDMPSNSALVFGQPDFFEKLETGAVKFSDNPATKVMIEHAQQLFDLGNKDQLGVDYNGAVDLFAKGDVGMMYMGTWPLADIQKKNPELYNNMGYFPYPFSNDESLNKLEFNPDASLAVSSKSAHKEAAEKFLAFFASKEGGDLVVQNINTLSYVKGTDTNIAPAVNDLKPYFDGGELYNSQMYLAKTTIDWGTPFTQALQKLFFKKVRRRSSRQRDGRLDRQEPQLSCDKWR
;
A
#
# COMPACT_ATOMS: atom_id res chain seq x y z
N MET A 1 9.28 19.08 -7.25
CA MET A 1 7.85 19.04 -6.83
C MET A 1 7.51 20.15 -5.85
N LYS A 2 8.09 20.16 -4.63
CA LYS A 2 7.89 21.26 -3.67
C LYS A 2 8.34 22.62 -4.22
N ASP A 3 9.48 22.67 -4.92
CA ASP A 3 9.98 23.89 -5.56
C ASP A 3 9.10 24.40 -6.70
N ALA A 4 8.26 23.52 -7.27
CA ALA A 4 7.26 23.86 -8.26
C ALA A 4 5.88 24.19 -7.62
N GLY A 5 5.82 24.31 -6.29
CA GLY A 5 4.59 24.59 -5.54
C GLY A 5 3.58 23.44 -5.50
N LYS A 6 3.93 22.25 -5.99
CA LYS A 6 3.03 21.08 -6.03
C LYS A 6 3.19 20.22 -4.77
N THR A 7 2.05 19.72 -4.26
CA THR A 7 2.03 18.77 -3.15
C THR A 7 2.55 17.41 -3.65
N PRO A 8 3.58 16.81 -3.04
CA PRO A 8 4.11 15.54 -3.52
C PRO A 8 3.11 14.38 -3.51
N PHE A 9 2.39 14.15 -2.42
CA PHE A 9 1.49 13.00 -2.28
C PHE A 9 0.04 13.38 -1.98
N ALA A 10 -0.92 12.72 -2.62
CA ALA A 10 -2.30 12.64 -2.13
C ALA A 10 -2.41 11.53 -1.09
N LEU A 11 -2.87 11.88 0.11
CA LEU A 11 -3.06 10.97 1.24
C LEU A 11 -4.50 11.08 1.76
N GLY A 12 -5.22 9.95 1.70
CA GLY A 12 -6.62 9.80 2.12
C GLY A 12 -6.77 9.12 3.48
N TRP A 13 -5.98 9.55 4.48
CA TRP A 13 -5.83 8.86 5.76
C TRP A 13 -6.97 9.09 6.76
N LYS A 14 -8.06 9.77 6.37
CA LYS A 14 -9.33 9.68 7.10
C LYS A 14 -9.85 8.25 7.09
N ASP A 15 -9.72 7.55 5.95
CA ASP A 15 -10.01 6.12 5.85
C ASP A 15 -8.77 5.32 6.30
N PRO A 16 -8.84 4.57 7.42
CA PRO A 16 -7.65 3.93 7.99
C PRO A 16 -6.99 2.92 7.05
N TRP A 17 -7.76 2.30 6.16
CA TRP A 17 -7.26 1.26 5.27
C TRP A 17 -6.19 1.77 4.30
N THR A 18 -6.20 3.05 3.90
CA THR A 18 -5.21 3.59 2.96
C THR A 18 -3.82 3.67 3.58
N LEU A 19 -3.74 4.08 4.85
CA LEU A 19 -2.51 4.03 5.64
C LEU A 19 -2.12 2.58 5.99
N SER A 20 -3.09 1.76 6.38
CA SER A 20 -2.88 0.34 6.70
C SER A 20 -2.35 -0.44 5.51
N MET A 21 -2.87 -0.18 4.31
CA MET A 21 -2.39 -0.78 3.07
C MET A 21 -0.91 -0.51 2.91
N TRP A 22 -0.50 0.76 2.91
CA TRP A 22 0.91 1.11 2.77
C TRP A 22 1.80 0.48 3.87
N LEU A 23 1.43 0.58 5.15
CA LEU A 23 2.28 0.09 6.24
C LEU A 23 2.41 -1.45 6.25
N THR A 24 1.35 -2.15 5.84
CA THR A 24 1.35 -3.62 5.72
C THR A 24 2.08 -4.11 4.48
N ARG A 25 2.60 -3.20 3.64
CA ARG A 25 3.55 -3.48 2.56
C ARG A 25 4.96 -3.04 2.90
N ASP A 26 5.10 -1.83 3.44
CA ASP A 26 6.41 -1.24 3.78
C ASP A 26 7.14 -2.06 4.84
N MET A 27 6.49 -2.41 5.96
CA MET A 27 7.15 -3.10 7.06
C MET A 27 7.58 -4.54 6.69
N PRO A 28 6.74 -5.38 6.06
CA PRO A 28 7.17 -6.72 5.67
C PRO A 28 8.23 -6.71 4.57
N SER A 29 8.14 -5.79 3.60
CA SER A 29 9.16 -5.63 2.55
C SER A 29 10.51 -5.26 3.14
N ASN A 30 10.57 -4.26 4.02
CA ASN A 30 11.80 -3.89 4.71
C ASN A 30 12.34 -5.03 5.58
N SER A 31 11.48 -5.71 6.36
CA SER A 31 11.89 -6.84 7.20
C SER A 31 12.58 -7.92 6.38
N ALA A 32 11.95 -8.38 5.31
CA ALA A 32 12.42 -9.49 4.52
C ALA A 32 13.58 -9.11 3.59
N LEU A 33 13.42 -8.03 2.82
CA LEU A 33 14.30 -7.71 1.69
C LEU A 33 15.48 -6.81 2.09
N VAL A 34 15.30 -5.90 3.06
CA VAL A 34 16.35 -4.98 3.50
C VAL A 34 17.12 -5.55 4.69
N PHE A 35 16.41 -6.07 5.69
CA PHE A 35 17.02 -6.58 6.92
C PHE A 35 17.24 -8.09 6.96
N GLY A 36 16.82 -8.83 5.92
CA GLY A 36 17.07 -10.26 5.81
C GLY A 36 16.31 -11.10 6.84
N GLN A 37 15.15 -10.64 7.31
CA GLN A 37 14.28 -11.30 8.29
C GLN A 37 12.92 -11.71 7.68
N PRO A 38 12.89 -12.61 6.69
CA PRO A 38 11.64 -12.99 6.01
C PRO A 38 10.67 -13.78 6.91
N ASP A 39 11.14 -14.36 8.00
CA ASP A 39 10.37 -15.13 8.98
C ASP A 39 9.98 -14.30 10.23
N PHE A 40 10.19 -12.98 10.20
CA PHE A 40 9.96 -12.11 11.35
C PHE A 40 8.54 -12.24 11.92
N PHE A 41 7.51 -12.22 11.07
CA PHE A 41 6.13 -12.32 11.53
C PHE A 41 5.73 -13.72 12.02
N GLU A 42 6.38 -14.78 11.52
CA GLU A 42 6.24 -16.13 12.06
C GLU A 42 6.86 -16.23 13.47
N LYS A 43 8.03 -15.61 13.68
CA LYS A 43 8.65 -15.50 15.00
C LYS A 43 7.83 -14.62 15.95
N LEU A 44 7.21 -13.56 15.43
CA LEU A 44 6.32 -12.68 16.20
C LEU A 44 5.09 -13.46 16.68
N GLU A 45 4.47 -14.25 15.81
CA GLU A 45 3.32 -15.12 16.13
C GLU A 45 3.59 -16.02 17.36
N THR A 46 4.80 -16.58 17.42
CA THR A 46 5.22 -17.48 18.50
C THR A 46 5.72 -16.74 19.75
N GLY A 47 5.82 -15.40 19.72
CA GLY A 47 6.38 -14.57 20.79
C GLY A 47 7.90 -14.67 20.91
N ALA A 48 8.59 -15.23 19.93
CA ALA A 48 10.05 -15.38 19.92
C ALA A 48 10.79 -14.06 19.69
N VAL A 49 10.12 -13.08 19.06
CA VAL A 49 10.61 -11.72 18.84
C VAL A 49 9.49 -10.71 19.12
N LYS A 50 9.85 -9.44 19.25
CA LYS A 50 8.95 -8.30 19.36
C LYS A 50 9.16 -7.33 18.20
N PHE A 51 8.24 -6.41 18.00
CA PHE A 51 8.39 -5.31 17.04
C PHE A 51 9.67 -4.48 17.26
N SER A 52 10.09 -4.29 18.51
CA SER A 52 11.35 -3.61 18.84
C SER A 52 12.61 -4.31 18.31
N ASP A 53 12.53 -5.60 18.02
CA ASP A 53 13.69 -6.42 17.68
C ASP A 53 13.99 -6.38 16.17
N ASN A 54 13.12 -5.77 15.38
CA ASN A 54 13.29 -5.61 13.94
C ASN A 54 13.40 -4.11 13.57
N PRO A 55 14.53 -3.68 12.98
CA PRO A 55 14.73 -2.30 12.54
C PRO A 55 13.66 -1.77 11.57
N ALA A 56 13.01 -2.64 10.80
CA ALA A 56 11.92 -2.29 9.89
C ALA A 56 10.76 -1.56 10.59
N THR A 57 10.50 -1.85 11.86
CA THR A 57 9.47 -1.15 12.64
C THR A 57 9.78 0.35 12.72
N LYS A 58 11.04 0.69 12.98
CA LYS A 58 11.48 2.09 13.08
C LYS A 58 11.45 2.76 11.71
N VAL A 59 11.96 2.08 10.69
CA VAL A 59 11.96 2.56 9.29
C VAL A 59 10.54 2.88 8.83
N MET A 60 9.57 1.99 9.08
CA MET A 60 8.17 2.23 8.73
C MET A 60 7.60 3.47 9.43
N ILE A 61 7.91 3.70 10.71
CA ILE A 61 7.47 4.91 11.42
C ILE A 61 8.13 6.17 10.80
N GLU A 62 9.41 6.10 10.44
CA GLU A 62 10.14 7.18 9.78
C GLU A 62 9.54 7.50 8.40
N HIS A 63 9.28 6.50 7.57
CA HIS A 63 8.62 6.66 6.28
C HIS A 63 7.20 7.21 6.41
N ALA A 64 6.41 6.73 7.37
CA ALA A 64 5.07 7.26 7.64
C ALA A 64 5.13 8.76 7.99
N GLN A 65 6.15 9.17 8.76
CA GLN A 65 6.35 10.56 9.11
C GLN A 65 6.78 11.41 7.90
N GLN A 66 7.61 10.87 7.01
CA GLN A 66 8.00 11.53 5.76
C GLN A 66 6.79 11.71 4.84
N LEU A 67 5.99 10.65 4.63
CA LEU A 67 4.75 10.72 3.85
C LEU A 67 3.81 11.78 4.42
N PHE A 68 3.62 11.80 5.75
CA PHE A 68 2.81 12.83 6.42
C PHE A 68 3.31 14.25 6.15
N ASP A 69 4.63 14.48 6.09
CA ASP A 69 5.22 15.80 5.84
C ASP A 69 5.34 16.15 4.33
N LEU A 70 5.09 15.18 3.45
CA LEU A 70 5.07 15.32 1.99
C LEU A 70 3.65 15.28 1.40
N GLY A 71 2.63 14.96 2.21
CA GLY A 71 1.24 14.89 1.79
C GLY A 71 0.47 16.21 1.80
N ASN A 72 -0.79 16.13 1.39
CA ASN A 72 -1.76 17.22 1.53
C ASN A 72 -2.02 17.57 3.01
N LYS A 73 -2.23 18.85 3.30
CA LYS A 73 -2.32 19.39 4.68
C LYS A 73 -3.48 18.77 5.48
N ASP A 74 -4.54 18.40 4.81
CA ASP A 74 -5.79 17.85 5.32
C ASP A 74 -5.88 16.32 5.20
N GLN A 75 -4.74 15.63 5.05
CA GLN A 75 -4.66 14.17 4.89
C GLN A 75 -5.43 13.33 5.93
N LEU A 76 -5.66 13.82 7.15
CA LEU A 76 -6.46 13.13 8.18
C LEU A 76 -7.97 13.44 8.09
N GLY A 77 -8.38 14.40 7.27
CA GLY A 77 -9.76 14.79 7.00
C GLY A 77 -10.24 14.44 5.58
N VAL A 78 -9.30 14.14 4.68
CA VAL A 78 -9.55 13.63 3.32
C VAL A 78 -9.64 12.10 3.36
N ASP A 79 -10.71 11.55 2.81
CA ASP A 79 -10.90 10.11 2.63
C ASP A 79 -10.28 9.62 1.32
N TYR A 80 -10.38 8.32 1.06
CA TYR A 80 -9.83 7.71 -0.14
C TYR A 80 -10.30 8.41 -1.43
N ASN A 81 -11.61 8.65 -1.56
CA ASN A 81 -12.18 9.26 -2.75
C ASN A 81 -11.68 10.71 -2.92
N GLY A 82 -11.55 11.46 -1.83
CA GLY A 82 -10.95 12.80 -1.87
C GLY A 82 -9.47 12.79 -2.28
N ALA A 83 -8.70 11.77 -1.89
CA ALA A 83 -7.32 11.61 -2.36
C ALA A 83 -7.25 11.29 -3.85
N VAL A 84 -8.15 10.44 -4.36
CA VAL A 84 -8.30 10.19 -5.80
C VAL A 84 -8.69 11.48 -6.54
N ASP A 85 -9.56 12.32 -5.97
CA ASP A 85 -9.92 13.62 -6.54
C ASP A 85 -8.73 14.58 -6.62
N LEU A 86 -7.91 14.68 -5.56
CA LEU A 86 -6.71 15.51 -5.56
C LEU A 86 -5.73 15.07 -6.65
N PHE A 87 -5.56 13.76 -6.82
CA PHE A 87 -4.71 13.21 -7.87
C PHE A 87 -5.30 13.48 -9.27
N ALA A 88 -6.59 13.18 -9.47
CA ALA A 88 -7.28 13.39 -10.74
C ALA A 88 -7.28 14.85 -11.20
N LYS A 89 -7.31 15.81 -10.27
CA LYS A 89 -7.20 17.25 -10.58
C LYS A 89 -5.80 17.70 -11.00
N GLY A 90 -4.77 16.90 -10.73
CA GLY A 90 -3.36 17.25 -10.97
C GLY A 90 -2.75 18.17 -9.89
N ASP A 91 -3.43 18.32 -8.74
CA ASP A 91 -3.00 19.15 -7.61
C ASP A 91 -1.84 18.51 -6.82
N VAL A 92 -1.69 17.19 -6.96
CA VAL A 92 -0.61 16.40 -6.34
C VAL A 92 0.24 15.70 -7.39
N GLY A 93 1.44 15.24 -6.99
CA GLY A 93 2.36 14.50 -7.85
C GLY A 93 2.12 13.00 -7.93
N MET A 94 1.86 12.39 -6.79
CA MET A 94 1.90 10.94 -6.61
C MET A 94 0.79 10.50 -5.65
N MET A 95 0.42 9.22 -5.74
CA MET A 95 -0.51 8.56 -4.83
C MET A 95 -0.06 7.10 -4.69
N TYR A 96 0.13 6.62 -3.46
CA TYR A 96 0.38 5.18 -3.23
C TYR A 96 -0.96 4.45 -3.25
N MET A 97 -1.24 3.74 -4.34
CA MET A 97 -2.51 3.05 -4.57
C MET A 97 -2.33 1.92 -5.59
N GLY A 98 -3.23 0.94 -5.60
CA GLY A 98 -3.32 -0.03 -6.68
C GLY A 98 -4.09 0.50 -7.89
N THR A 99 -4.58 -0.42 -8.73
CA THR A 99 -5.16 -0.11 -10.05
C THR A 99 -6.65 0.21 -10.04
N TRP A 100 -7.37 -0.07 -8.96
CA TRP A 100 -8.82 0.16 -8.86
C TRP A 100 -9.31 1.61 -9.03
N PRO A 101 -8.56 2.71 -8.76
CA PRO A 101 -9.05 4.06 -9.04
C PRO A 101 -9.02 4.43 -10.53
N LEU A 102 -8.42 3.62 -11.42
CA LEU A 102 -8.19 3.97 -12.82
C LEU A 102 -9.45 4.37 -13.58
N ALA A 103 -10.55 3.64 -13.40
CA ALA A 103 -11.83 3.95 -14.07
C ALA A 103 -12.42 5.29 -13.60
N ASP A 104 -12.28 5.61 -12.31
CA ASP A 104 -12.76 6.87 -11.76
C ASP A 104 -11.87 8.05 -12.20
N ILE A 105 -10.54 7.85 -12.23
CA ILE A 105 -9.59 8.83 -12.78
C ILE A 105 -9.89 9.10 -14.26
N GLN A 106 -10.12 8.06 -15.07
CA GLN A 106 -10.48 8.21 -16.48
C GLN A 106 -11.72 9.06 -16.67
N LYS A 107 -12.75 8.83 -15.86
CA LYS A 107 -14.01 9.59 -15.91
C LYS A 107 -13.79 11.06 -15.52
N LYS A 108 -12.96 11.32 -14.50
CA LYS A 108 -12.73 12.66 -13.95
C LYS A 108 -11.77 13.50 -14.78
N ASN A 109 -10.70 12.88 -15.28
CA ASN A 109 -9.66 13.54 -16.06
C ASN A 109 -9.05 12.58 -17.11
N PRO A 110 -9.66 12.46 -18.29
CA PRO A 110 -9.15 11.62 -19.38
C PRO A 110 -7.74 12.01 -19.85
N GLU A 111 -7.38 13.29 -19.76
CA GLU A 111 -6.05 13.76 -20.15
C GLU A 111 -4.98 13.22 -19.19
N LEU A 112 -5.19 13.38 -17.87
CA LEU A 112 -4.29 12.80 -16.88
C LEU A 112 -4.23 11.28 -16.99
N TYR A 113 -5.37 10.61 -17.19
CA TYR A 113 -5.43 9.15 -17.34
C TYR A 113 -4.50 8.63 -18.45
N ASN A 114 -4.36 9.37 -19.55
CA ASN A 114 -3.47 9.02 -20.65
C ASN A 114 -2.00 9.42 -20.43
N ASN A 115 -1.69 10.18 -19.39
CA ASN A 115 -0.36 10.74 -19.11
C ASN A 115 0.20 10.37 -17.71
N MET A 116 -0.53 9.59 -16.92
CA MET A 116 -0.07 9.05 -15.65
C MET A 116 0.62 7.69 -15.86
N GLY A 117 1.47 7.30 -14.91
CA GLY A 117 2.16 6.01 -14.90
C GLY A 117 2.25 5.42 -13.51
N TYR A 118 2.70 4.17 -13.43
CA TYR A 118 3.06 3.48 -12.19
C TYR A 118 4.56 3.22 -12.17
N PHE A 119 5.12 3.14 -10.96
CA PHE A 119 6.49 2.72 -10.74
C PHE A 119 6.59 1.94 -9.42
N PRO A 120 7.59 1.06 -9.24
CA PRO A 120 7.80 0.35 -7.99
C PRO A 120 7.95 1.29 -6.79
N TYR A 121 7.37 0.92 -5.66
CA TYR A 121 7.51 1.69 -4.43
C TYR A 121 8.98 1.66 -3.95
N PRO A 122 9.66 2.82 -3.83
CA PRO A 122 11.08 2.87 -3.54
C PRO A 122 11.35 2.81 -2.03
N PHE A 123 11.06 1.67 -1.39
CA PHE A 123 11.25 1.50 0.06
C PHE A 123 12.71 1.34 0.48
N SER A 124 13.63 1.08 -0.47
CA SER A 124 15.07 0.92 -0.23
C SER A 124 15.89 1.88 -1.09
N ASN A 125 17.05 2.32 -0.58
CA ASN A 125 18.06 3.02 -1.37
C ASN A 125 18.87 2.08 -2.28
N ASP A 126 18.79 0.77 -2.05
CA ASP A 126 19.24 -0.23 -3.03
C ASP A 126 18.11 -0.45 -4.03
N GLU A 127 18.24 0.15 -5.22
CA GLU A 127 17.24 0.07 -6.29
C GLU A 127 16.94 -1.36 -6.73
N SER A 128 17.89 -2.30 -6.58
CA SER A 128 17.70 -3.70 -6.96
C SER A 128 16.67 -4.43 -6.08
N LEU A 129 16.36 -3.88 -4.90
CA LEU A 129 15.34 -4.41 -3.99
C LEU A 129 13.94 -3.88 -4.31
N ASN A 130 13.82 -2.76 -5.02
CA ASN A 130 12.55 -2.09 -5.31
C ASN A 130 11.85 -2.72 -6.52
N LYS A 131 11.53 -4.01 -6.41
CA LYS A 131 10.75 -4.76 -7.41
C LYS A 131 9.30 -4.29 -7.43
N LEU A 132 8.57 -4.61 -8.50
CA LEU A 132 7.15 -4.28 -8.57
C LEU A 132 6.37 -5.12 -7.57
N GLU A 133 5.73 -4.46 -6.62
CA GLU A 133 4.86 -5.13 -5.67
C GLU A 133 3.56 -5.55 -6.37
N PHE A 134 3.27 -6.83 -6.35
CA PHE A 134 2.06 -7.42 -6.90
C PHE A 134 1.44 -8.28 -5.82
N ASN A 135 0.29 -7.82 -5.27
CA ASN A 135 -0.44 -8.50 -4.21
C ASN A 135 -1.86 -8.89 -4.67
N PRO A 136 -2.40 -10.05 -4.25
CA PRO A 136 -3.77 -10.43 -4.56
C PRO A 136 -4.73 -9.58 -3.72
N ASP A 137 -5.77 -9.08 -4.36
CA ASP A 137 -6.85 -8.34 -3.70
C ASP A 137 -7.95 -9.30 -3.20
N ALA A 138 -8.29 -10.29 -4.03
CA ALA A 138 -9.28 -11.32 -3.71
C ALA A 138 -8.75 -12.72 -4.04
N SER A 139 -9.14 -13.69 -3.22
CA SER A 139 -8.89 -15.12 -3.44
C SER A 139 -10.19 -15.90 -3.32
N LEU A 140 -10.33 -16.96 -4.13
CA LEU A 140 -11.43 -17.90 -4.01
C LEU A 140 -10.97 -19.16 -3.29
N ALA A 141 -11.80 -19.69 -2.39
CA ALA A 141 -11.53 -20.92 -1.67
C ALA A 141 -12.75 -21.84 -1.66
N VAL A 142 -12.52 -23.16 -1.73
CA VAL A 142 -13.57 -24.16 -1.57
C VAL A 142 -13.69 -24.52 -0.09
N SER A 143 -14.90 -24.40 0.46
CA SER A 143 -15.18 -24.88 1.81
C SER A 143 -14.90 -26.38 1.93
N SER A 144 -14.16 -26.77 2.96
CA SER A 144 -13.89 -28.19 3.27
C SER A 144 -15.15 -29.01 3.53
N LYS A 145 -16.28 -28.35 3.84
CA LYS A 145 -17.61 -28.93 4.09
C LYS A 145 -18.54 -28.89 2.88
N SER A 146 -18.09 -28.43 1.71
CA SER A 146 -18.95 -28.36 0.51
C SER A 146 -19.43 -29.75 0.09
N ALA A 147 -20.73 -29.87 -0.22
CA ALA A 147 -21.30 -31.06 -0.85
C ALA A 147 -20.99 -31.16 -2.36
N HIS A 148 -20.41 -30.09 -2.95
CA HIS A 148 -20.17 -29.96 -4.39
C HIS A 148 -18.69 -29.67 -4.69
N LYS A 149 -17.76 -30.36 -4.01
CA LYS A 149 -16.31 -30.12 -4.14
C LYS A 149 -15.82 -30.23 -5.58
N GLU A 150 -16.19 -31.31 -6.28
CA GLU A 150 -15.73 -31.54 -7.66
C GLU A 150 -16.19 -30.42 -8.61
N ALA A 151 -17.43 -29.95 -8.48
CA ALA A 151 -17.93 -28.84 -9.30
C ALA A 151 -17.23 -27.52 -8.95
N ALA A 152 -17.00 -27.25 -7.67
CA ALA A 152 -16.28 -26.06 -7.23
C ALA A 152 -14.81 -26.07 -7.70
N GLU A 153 -14.13 -27.22 -7.63
CA GLU A 153 -12.76 -27.40 -8.11
C GLU A 153 -12.67 -27.22 -9.63
N LYS A 154 -13.63 -27.75 -10.40
CA LYS A 154 -13.71 -27.50 -11.85
C LYS A 154 -13.87 -26.01 -12.16
N PHE A 155 -14.70 -25.30 -11.40
CA PHE A 155 -14.84 -23.86 -11.55
C PHE A 155 -13.56 -23.11 -11.19
N LEU A 156 -12.88 -23.45 -10.09
CA LEU A 156 -11.60 -22.84 -9.74
C LEU A 156 -10.51 -23.13 -10.78
N ALA A 157 -10.48 -24.32 -11.36
CA ALA A 157 -9.57 -24.67 -12.44
C ALA A 157 -9.82 -23.82 -13.70
N PHE A 158 -11.09 -23.58 -14.04
CA PHE A 158 -11.47 -22.65 -15.12
C PHE A 158 -11.06 -21.21 -14.76
N PHE A 159 -11.36 -20.74 -13.56
CA PHE A 159 -11.01 -19.39 -13.11
C PHE A 159 -9.49 -19.13 -13.12
N ALA A 160 -8.70 -20.15 -12.78
CA ALA A 160 -7.24 -20.12 -12.82
C ALA A 160 -6.63 -20.41 -14.21
N SER A 161 -7.45 -20.67 -15.23
CA SER A 161 -6.99 -20.82 -16.62
C SER A 161 -6.75 -19.46 -17.28
N LYS A 162 -6.00 -19.43 -18.39
CA LYS A 162 -5.78 -18.19 -19.16
C LYS A 162 -7.12 -17.57 -19.58
N GLU A 163 -8.07 -18.38 -20.03
CA GLU A 163 -9.40 -17.91 -20.43
C GLU A 163 -10.15 -17.27 -19.26
N GLY A 164 -10.18 -17.92 -18.09
CA GLY A 164 -10.80 -17.37 -16.89
C GLY A 164 -10.13 -16.07 -16.44
N GLY A 165 -8.80 -16.02 -16.48
CA GLY A 165 -8.03 -14.83 -16.16
C GLY A 165 -8.27 -13.67 -17.15
N ASP A 166 -8.34 -13.94 -18.46
CA ASP A 166 -8.67 -12.93 -19.47
C ASP A 166 -10.09 -12.40 -19.28
N LEU A 167 -11.05 -13.25 -18.94
CA LEU A 167 -12.42 -12.84 -18.62
C LEU A 167 -12.47 -11.93 -17.39
N VAL A 168 -11.67 -12.21 -16.36
CA VAL A 168 -11.54 -11.34 -15.19
C VAL A 168 -11.00 -9.96 -15.61
N VAL A 169 -9.93 -9.93 -16.40
CA VAL A 169 -9.34 -8.68 -16.90
C VAL A 169 -10.38 -7.86 -17.68
N GLN A 170 -11.09 -8.49 -18.60
CA GLN A 170 -12.08 -7.82 -19.46
C GLN A 170 -13.30 -7.29 -18.71
N ASN A 171 -13.82 -8.06 -17.74
CA ASN A 171 -15.09 -7.73 -17.10
C ASN A 171 -14.93 -6.93 -15.79
N ILE A 172 -13.77 -7.04 -15.13
CA ILE A 172 -13.50 -6.39 -13.84
C ILE A 172 -12.50 -5.22 -13.99
N ASN A 173 -11.79 -5.15 -15.12
CA ASN A 173 -10.74 -4.16 -15.39
C ASN A 173 -9.63 -4.16 -14.33
N THR A 174 -9.18 -5.36 -13.96
CA THR A 174 -8.10 -5.60 -13.00
C THR A 174 -7.09 -6.59 -13.56
N LEU A 175 -5.88 -6.62 -13.02
CA LEU A 175 -4.85 -7.57 -13.42
C LEU A 175 -5.13 -8.96 -12.83
N SER A 176 -4.79 -10.00 -13.59
CA SER A 176 -4.88 -11.39 -13.16
C SER A 176 -3.51 -11.96 -12.77
N TYR A 177 -3.50 -12.88 -11.80
CA TYR A 177 -2.32 -13.66 -11.42
C TYR A 177 -2.04 -14.82 -12.37
N VAL A 178 -2.95 -15.10 -13.30
CA VAL A 178 -2.77 -16.19 -14.26
C VAL A 178 -1.76 -15.76 -15.32
N LYS A 179 -0.68 -16.54 -15.44
CA LYS A 179 0.39 -16.28 -16.41
C LYS A 179 -0.15 -16.21 -17.84
N GLY A 180 0.27 -15.18 -18.58
CA GLY A 180 -0.09 -14.99 -19.99
C GLY A 180 -1.47 -14.37 -20.22
N THR A 181 -2.12 -13.88 -19.17
CA THR A 181 -3.34 -13.07 -19.31
C THR A 181 -3.05 -11.69 -19.87
N ASP A 182 -4.08 -11.05 -20.42
CA ASP A 182 -3.98 -9.66 -20.84
C ASP A 182 -3.64 -8.74 -19.65
N THR A 183 -2.77 -7.76 -19.89
CA THR A 183 -2.31 -6.76 -18.91
C THR A 183 -2.74 -5.34 -19.29
N ASN A 184 -3.39 -5.17 -20.44
CA ASN A 184 -3.77 -3.87 -20.98
C ASN A 184 -5.09 -3.34 -20.37
N ILE A 185 -5.05 -2.99 -19.08
CA ILE A 185 -6.20 -2.41 -18.38
C ILE A 185 -6.23 -0.87 -18.39
N ALA A 186 -5.09 -0.24 -18.67
CA ALA A 186 -4.94 1.21 -18.83
C ALA A 186 -3.59 1.56 -19.47
N PRO A 187 -3.46 2.72 -20.13
CA PRO A 187 -2.17 3.21 -20.64
C PRO A 187 -1.07 3.22 -19.58
N ALA A 188 -1.39 3.66 -18.36
CA ALA A 188 -0.47 3.73 -17.22
C ALA A 188 0.15 2.40 -16.80
N VAL A 189 -0.48 1.26 -17.14
CA VAL A 189 0.00 -0.08 -16.78
C VAL A 189 0.97 -0.62 -17.83
N ASN A 190 1.04 -0.03 -19.03
CA ASN A 190 1.96 -0.47 -20.07
C ASN A 190 3.43 -0.34 -19.64
N ASP A 191 3.76 0.68 -18.85
CA ASP A 191 5.10 0.87 -18.29
C ASP A 191 5.50 -0.24 -17.31
N LEU A 192 4.53 -1.02 -16.81
CA LEU A 192 4.78 -2.15 -15.92
C LEU A 192 5.06 -3.47 -16.66
N LYS A 193 4.83 -3.53 -17.98
CA LYS A 193 5.05 -4.75 -18.79
C LYS A 193 6.43 -5.38 -18.60
N PRO A 194 7.55 -4.62 -18.58
CA PRO A 194 8.87 -5.21 -18.33
C PRO A 194 8.98 -5.96 -17.00
N TYR A 195 8.29 -5.49 -15.94
CA TYR A 195 8.28 -6.16 -14.64
C TYR A 195 7.48 -7.47 -14.69
N PHE A 196 6.35 -7.48 -15.41
CA PHE A 196 5.54 -8.70 -15.60
C PHE A 196 6.30 -9.73 -16.44
N ASP A 197 6.92 -9.32 -17.54
CA ASP A 197 7.63 -10.21 -18.47
C ASP A 197 8.95 -10.72 -17.88
N GLY A 198 9.67 -9.86 -17.15
CA GLY A 198 10.92 -10.21 -16.46
C GLY A 198 10.73 -10.97 -15.16
N GLY A 199 9.50 -11.08 -14.65
CA GLY A 199 9.21 -11.69 -13.35
C GLY A 199 9.78 -10.90 -12.18
N GLU A 200 9.96 -9.58 -12.34
CA GLU A 200 10.43 -8.65 -11.30
C GLU A 200 9.28 -8.26 -10.35
N LEU A 201 8.54 -9.27 -9.91
CA LEU A 201 7.37 -9.15 -9.05
C LEU A 201 7.67 -9.75 -7.68
N TYR A 202 7.07 -9.18 -6.65
CA TYR A 202 7.03 -9.82 -5.34
C TYR A 202 5.71 -9.54 -4.62
N ASN A 203 5.34 -10.43 -3.70
CA ASN A 203 4.14 -10.33 -2.89
C ASN A 203 4.53 -10.21 -1.42
N SER A 204 4.45 -9.01 -0.85
CA SER A 204 4.83 -8.77 0.55
C SER A 204 3.86 -9.43 1.55
N GLN A 205 2.63 -9.74 1.15
CA GLN A 205 1.68 -10.47 1.99
C GLN A 205 2.15 -11.90 2.30
N MET A 206 3.02 -12.49 1.48
CA MET A 206 3.59 -13.81 1.75
C MET A 206 4.40 -13.86 3.05
N TYR A 207 5.01 -12.74 3.44
CA TYR A 207 5.73 -12.64 4.72
C TYR A 207 4.77 -12.57 5.93
N LEU A 208 3.48 -12.33 5.69
CA LEU A 208 2.43 -12.29 6.71
C LEU A 208 1.60 -13.57 6.75
N ALA A 209 1.78 -14.50 5.80
CA ALA A 209 0.88 -15.64 5.60
C ALA A 209 0.77 -16.59 6.81
N LYS A 210 1.75 -16.56 7.72
CA LYS A 210 1.81 -17.41 8.92
C LYS A 210 1.49 -16.68 10.22
N THR A 211 1.17 -15.38 10.19
CA THR A 211 0.73 -14.67 11.38
C THR A 211 -0.78 -14.49 11.36
N THR A 212 -1.41 -14.71 12.52
CA THR A 212 -2.83 -14.41 12.77
C THR A 212 -3.01 -13.14 13.59
N ILE A 213 -1.90 -12.57 14.10
CA ILE A 213 -1.90 -11.32 14.86
C ILE A 213 -2.32 -10.16 13.96
N ASP A 214 -3.42 -9.49 14.31
CA ASP A 214 -3.77 -8.18 13.74
C ASP A 214 -2.91 -7.07 14.37
N TRP A 215 -1.70 -6.90 13.85
CA TRP A 215 -0.82 -5.81 14.22
C TRP A 215 -1.07 -4.54 13.37
N GLY A 216 -1.58 -4.69 12.16
CA GLY A 216 -1.76 -3.58 11.21
C GLY A 216 -2.76 -2.55 11.72
N THR A 217 -3.91 -3.01 12.25
CA THR A 217 -4.93 -2.13 12.82
C THR A 217 -4.41 -1.26 13.96
N PRO A 218 -3.80 -1.81 15.04
CA PRO A 218 -3.38 -0.98 16.15
C PRO A 218 -2.21 -0.05 15.77
N PHE A 219 -1.28 -0.46 14.89
CA PHE A 219 -0.25 0.43 14.35
C PHE A 219 -0.85 1.59 13.54
N THR A 220 -1.81 1.31 12.65
CA THR A 220 -2.54 2.34 11.89
C THR A 220 -3.15 3.37 12.83
N GLN A 221 -3.88 2.91 13.85
CA GLN A 221 -4.54 3.80 14.81
C GLN A 221 -3.53 4.62 15.63
N ALA A 222 -2.39 4.03 15.99
CA ALA A 222 -1.35 4.74 16.72
C ALA A 222 -0.69 5.82 15.88
N LEU A 223 -0.40 5.54 14.61
CA LEU A 223 0.11 6.53 13.66
C LEU A 223 -0.92 7.65 13.43
N GLN A 224 -2.19 7.34 13.20
CA GLN A 224 -3.24 8.36 13.10
C GLN A 224 -3.29 9.23 14.36
N LYS A 225 -3.28 8.64 15.56
CA LYS A 225 -3.24 9.38 16.84
C LYS A 225 -2.00 10.26 16.97
N LEU A 226 -0.83 9.78 16.56
CA LEU A 226 0.42 10.54 16.53
C LEU A 226 0.27 11.77 15.64
N PHE A 227 -0.23 11.57 14.42
CA PHE A 227 -0.41 12.60 13.42
C PHE A 227 -1.48 13.64 13.82
N PHE A 228 -2.60 13.23 14.40
CA PHE A 228 -3.59 14.15 14.98
C PHE A 228 -2.95 15.07 16.04
N LYS A 229 -2.09 14.52 16.91
CA LYS A 229 -1.36 15.32 17.92
C LYS A 229 -0.39 16.30 17.26
N LYS A 230 0.28 15.90 16.17
CA LYS A 230 1.21 16.75 15.40
C LYS A 230 0.46 17.92 14.76
N VAL A 231 -0.68 17.67 14.10
CA VAL A 231 -1.55 18.74 13.54
C VAL A 231 -1.99 19.72 14.63
N ARG A 232 -2.57 19.22 15.73
CA ARG A 232 -3.07 20.06 16.82
C ARG A 232 -1.98 20.97 17.40
N ARG A 233 -0.75 20.46 17.54
CA ARG A 233 0.41 21.23 18.02
C ARG A 233 0.87 22.28 17.02
N ARG A 234 0.89 21.98 15.71
CA ARG A 234 1.19 23.00 14.68
C ARG A 234 0.20 24.16 14.75
N SER A 235 -1.10 23.86 14.87
CA SER A 235 -2.15 24.88 15.02
C SER A 235 -2.07 25.67 16.34
N SER A 236 -1.62 25.06 17.45
CA SER A 236 -1.40 25.81 18.70
C SER A 236 -0.13 26.67 18.64
N ARG A 237 0.97 26.18 18.04
CA ARG A 237 2.22 26.95 17.89
C ARG A 237 2.05 28.18 17.02
N GLN A 238 1.29 28.07 15.92
CA GLN A 238 0.94 29.23 15.08
C GLN A 238 0.14 30.29 15.85
N ARG A 239 -0.68 29.88 16.83
CA ARG A 239 -1.44 30.82 17.68
C ARG A 239 -0.59 31.44 18.78
N ASP A 240 0.33 30.69 19.37
CA ASP A 240 1.04 31.09 20.60
C ASP A 240 2.48 31.60 20.38
N GLY A 241 3.01 31.54 19.15
CA GLY A 241 4.35 32.05 18.80
C GLY A 241 5.55 31.28 19.41
N ARG A 242 5.36 30.08 19.97
CA ARG A 242 6.42 29.30 20.65
C ARG A 242 6.94 28.13 19.80
N LEU A 243 8.26 28.04 19.60
CA LEU A 243 8.91 27.01 18.77
C LEU A 243 9.49 25.81 19.55
N ASP A 244 9.82 25.95 20.84
CA ASP A 244 10.66 24.96 21.58
C ASP A 244 9.91 23.86 22.35
N ARG A 245 9.16 22.98 21.68
CA ARG A 245 8.76 21.69 22.31
C ARG A 245 9.10 20.52 21.41
N GLN A 246 9.62 19.43 21.97
CA GLN A 246 9.90 18.19 21.23
C GLN A 246 8.66 17.66 20.50
N GLU A 247 8.84 17.21 19.24
CA GLU A 247 7.80 16.54 18.46
C GLU A 247 7.36 15.24 19.18
N PRO A 248 6.06 14.88 19.12
CA PRO A 248 5.63 13.60 19.65
C PRO A 248 6.30 12.46 18.84
N GLN A 249 6.74 11.41 19.52
CA GLN A 249 7.37 10.23 18.91
C GLN A 249 6.58 8.98 19.27
N LEU A 250 6.49 8.02 18.34
CA LEU A 250 6.07 6.66 18.64
C LEU A 250 7.27 5.90 19.22
N SER A 251 7.08 5.18 20.33
CA SER A 251 8.11 4.29 20.90
C SER A 251 7.80 2.85 20.51
N CYS A 252 8.81 2.14 19.99
CA CYS A 252 8.70 0.73 19.60
C CYS A 252 8.49 -0.20 20.81
N ASP A 253 8.97 0.18 22.01
CA ASP A 253 8.93 -0.66 23.23
C ASP A 253 7.51 -0.96 23.74
N LYS A 254 6.52 -0.20 23.26
CA LYS A 254 5.11 -0.37 23.60
C LYS A 254 4.42 -1.45 22.75
N TRP A 255 5.08 -1.96 21.73
CA TRP A 255 4.57 -2.95 20.79
C TRP A 255 5.20 -4.30 21.14
N ARG A 256 4.53 -5.04 22.02
CA ARG A 256 4.88 -6.42 22.39
C ARG A 256 4.12 -7.39 21.53
#